data_AF-A0A7S2NBG4-F1
#
_entry.id   AF-A0A7S2NBG4-F1
#
_cell.length_a   1.000
_cell.length_b   1.000
_cell.length_c   1.000
_cell.angle_alpha   90.00
_cell.angle_beta   90.00
_cell.angle_gamma   90.00
#
_symmetry.space_group_name_H-M   'P 1'
#
loop_
_entity.id
_entity.type
_entity.pdbx_description
1 polymer ?
#
loop_
_entity_poly.entity_id
_entity_poly.type
_entity_poly.pdbx_seq_one_letter_code
_entity_poly.pdbx_strand_id
1 'polypeptide(L)'
;MTRLMELHAYWGYARLFAMGVVREYVVRASAVLGLDAASRQYVGRERWNSGWVEFYKAHMYKLYVDCFNRPIANAPDATFDVIVRKRPGGHFFGPLHDFQCTDEVHTCVNLGSYNYLGFGGVDRFCVPKARRSALEEGWSSCAPRTEGGTLQIHR
;
A
#
# COMPACT_ATOMS: atom_id res chain seq x y z
N MET A 1 25.77 0.44 -10.62
CA MET A 1 25.06 1.72 -10.39
C MET A 1 26.10 2.82 -10.50
N THR A 2 25.86 3.90 -11.25
CA THR A 2 26.88 4.97 -11.36
C THR A 2 26.86 5.85 -10.10
N ARG A 3 28.01 6.40 -9.68
CA ARG A 3 28.07 7.30 -8.50
C ARG A 3 27.07 8.46 -8.55
N LEU A 4 26.73 8.91 -9.76
CA LEU A 4 25.71 9.93 -9.99
C LEU A 4 24.30 9.48 -9.54
N MET A 5 23.94 8.22 -9.80
CA MET A 5 22.65 7.66 -9.35
C MET A 5 22.59 7.58 -7.82
N GLU A 6 23.69 7.18 -7.19
CA GLU A 6 23.80 7.13 -5.72
C GLU A 6 23.64 8.53 -5.12
N LEU A 7 24.39 9.51 -5.62
CA LEU A 7 24.29 10.91 -5.18
C LEU A 7 22.88 11.46 -5.35
N HIS A 8 22.22 11.15 -6.47
CA HIS A 8 20.85 11.58 -6.70
C HIS A 8 19.86 10.96 -5.71
N ALA A 9 20.00 9.67 -5.41
CA ALA A 9 19.17 8.98 -4.42
C ALA A 9 19.37 9.57 -3.01
N TYR A 10 20.62 9.81 -2.60
CA TYR A 10 20.93 10.44 -1.31
C TYR A 10 20.38 11.87 -1.24
N TRP A 11 20.48 12.64 -2.31
CA TRP A 11 19.91 13.98 -2.39
C TRP A 11 18.38 13.96 -2.24
N GLY A 12 17.70 13.06 -2.94
CA GLY A 12 16.26 12.87 -2.81
C GLY A 12 15.85 12.52 -1.38
N TYR A 13 16.57 11.59 -0.75
CA TYR A 13 16.33 11.21 0.63
C TYR A 13 16.59 12.36 1.62
N ALA A 14 17.70 13.09 1.46
CA ALA A 14 18.03 14.24 2.29
C ALA A 14 16.97 15.35 2.19
N ARG A 15 16.47 15.61 0.98
CA ARG A 15 15.38 16.57 0.75
C ARG A 15 14.08 16.13 1.44
N LEU A 16 13.70 14.85 1.33
CA LEU A 16 12.50 14.32 1.99
C LEU A 16 12.63 14.43 3.51
N PHE A 17 13.80 14.08 4.05
CA PHE A 17 14.08 14.19 5.48
C PHE A 17 13.99 15.65 5.96
N ALA A 18 14.66 16.58 5.28
CA ALA A 18 14.63 18.00 5.64
C ALA A 18 13.21 18.58 5.62
N MET A 19 12.43 18.28 4.56
CA MET A 19 11.02 18.69 4.48
C MET A 19 10.17 18.04 5.56
N GLY A 20 10.45 16.79 5.93
CA GLY A 20 9.77 16.11 7.03
C GLY A 20 10.04 16.77 8.38
N VAL A 21 11.28 17.18 8.64
CA VAL A 21 11.64 17.90 9.87
C VAL A 21 10.91 19.24 9.93
N VAL A 22 10.92 20.02 8.84
CA VAL A 22 10.17 21.29 8.76
C VAL A 22 8.68 21.05 9.04
N ARG A 23 8.08 20.03 8.41
CA ARG A 23 6.66 19.69 8.62
C ARG A 23 6.38 19.30 10.07
N GLU A 24 7.21 18.47 10.71
CA GLU A 24 7.03 18.07 12.11
C GLU A 24 6.96 19.29 13.04
N TYR A 25 7.85 20.27 12.87
CA TYR A 25 7.83 21.49 13.68
C TYR A 25 6.62 22.37 13.40
N VAL A 26 6.25 22.56 12.12
CA VAL A 26 5.05 23.33 11.75
C VAL A 26 3.78 22.69 12.30
N VAL A 27 3.66 21.37 12.23
CA VAL A 27 2.52 20.62 12.77
C VAL A 27 2.45 20.75 14.29
N ARG A 28 3.58 20.62 15.00
CA ARG A 28 3.62 20.84 16.45
C ARG A 28 3.25 22.27 16.83
N ALA A 29 3.78 23.26 16.13
CA ALA A 29 3.43 24.66 16.36
C ALA A 29 1.94 24.93 16.10
N SER A 30 1.40 24.41 15.00
CA SER A 30 -0.03 24.53 14.65
C SER A 30 -0.94 23.85 15.67
N ALA A 31 -0.50 22.72 16.24
CA ALA A 31 -1.21 22.03 17.31
C ALA A 31 -1.25 22.86 18.61
N VAL A 32 -0.11 23.43 19.01
CA VAL A 32 0.00 24.27 20.23
C VAL A 32 -0.81 25.55 20.09
N LEU A 33 -0.78 26.18 18.90
CA LEU A 33 -1.56 27.38 18.59
C LEU A 33 -3.05 27.10 18.34
N GLY A 34 -3.47 25.83 18.32
CA GLY A 34 -4.86 25.45 18.09
C GLY A 34 -5.39 25.73 16.68
N LEU A 35 -4.51 25.99 15.71
CA LEU A 35 -4.87 26.40 14.35
C LEU A 35 -5.46 25.27 13.51
N ASP A 36 -5.06 24.02 13.80
CA ASP A 36 -5.45 22.86 13.01
C ASP A 36 -5.82 21.66 13.91
N ALA A 37 -6.98 21.05 13.62
CA ALA A 37 -7.48 19.90 14.36
C ALA A 37 -6.68 18.63 14.05
N ALA A 38 -6.25 18.44 12.79
CA ALA A 38 -5.48 17.27 12.40
C ALA A 38 -4.10 17.27 13.07
N SER A 39 -3.47 18.43 13.18
CA SER A 39 -2.22 18.62 13.90
C SER A 39 -2.36 18.31 15.40
N ARG A 40 -3.46 18.73 16.03
CA ARG A 40 -3.74 18.38 17.44
C ARG A 40 -3.92 16.88 17.63
N GLN A 41 -4.69 16.22 16.76
CA GLN A 41 -4.86 14.77 16.78
C GLN A 41 -3.52 14.06 16.56
N TYR A 42 -2.71 14.52 15.62
CA TYR A 42 -1.37 14.00 15.36
C TYR A 42 -0.49 14.10 16.62
N VAL A 43 -0.42 15.25 17.27
CA VAL A 43 0.44 15.43 18.46
C VAL A 43 -0.10 14.65 19.67
N GLY A 44 -1.41 14.59 19.85
CA GLY A 44 -2.07 13.93 20.97
C GLY A 44 -2.25 12.42 20.83
N ARG A 45 -1.87 11.81 19.71
CA ARG A 45 -1.99 10.36 19.51
C ARG A 45 -1.05 9.57 20.43
N GLU A 46 -1.46 8.37 20.78
CA GLU A 46 -0.59 7.39 21.43
C GLU A 46 0.54 6.95 20.49
N ARG A 47 1.75 6.76 21.05
CA ARG A 47 2.94 6.37 20.30
C ARG A 47 3.45 5.02 20.79
N TRP A 48 3.29 4.00 19.94
CA TRP A 48 3.73 2.63 20.22
C TRP A 48 5.12 2.31 19.64
N ASN A 49 5.64 3.14 18.73
CA ASN A 49 6.95 2.98 18.11
C ASN A 49 7.96 4.04 18.60
N SER A 50 9.23 3.82 18.28
CA SER A 50 10.28 4.83 18.50
C SER A 50 10.01 6.12 17.71
N GLY A 51 10.54 7.24 18.20
CA GLY A 51 10.36 8.55 17.57
C GLY A 51 10.80 8.61 16.11
N TRP A 52 11.86 7.86 15.75
CA TRP A 52 12.31 7.75 14.36
C TRP A 52 11.29 7.05 13.46
N VAL A 53 10.74 5.91 13.90
CA VAL A 53 9.77 5.15 13.11
C VAL A 53 8.49 5.95 12.90
N GLU A 54 8.03 6.64 13.94
CA GLU A 54 6.87 7.54 13.86
C GLU A 54 7.11 8.69 12.88
N PHE A 55 8.28 9.33 12.97
CA PHE A 55 8.67 10.40 12.04
C PHE A 55 8.71 9.89 10.60
N TYR A 56 9.39 8.77 10.36
CA TYR A 56 9.51 8.18 9.03
C TYR A 56 8.15 7.85 8.44
N LYS A 57 7.27 7.19 9.21
CA LYS A 57 5.92 6.83 8.75
C LYS A 57 5.10 8.08 8.41
N ALA A 58 5.09 9.07 9.29
CA ALA A 58 4.27 10.27 9.15
C ALA A 58 4.75 11.20 8.02
N HIS A 59 6.06 11.43 7.93
CA HIS A 59 6.60 12.52 7.12
C HIS A 59 7.26 12.08 5.83
N MET A 60 7.67 10.82 5.73
CA MET A 60 8.36 10.28 4.56
C MET A 60 7.48 9.25 3.86
N TYR A 61 7.09 8.18 4.55
CA TYR A 61 6.33 7.07 3.96
C TYR A 61 4.96 7.49 3.40
N LYS A 62 4.17 8.23 4.19
CA LYS A 62 2.83 8.69 3.77
C LYS A 62 2.83 9.57 2.51
N LEU A 63 3.97 10.13 2.09
CA LEU A 63 4.07 10.93 0.86
C LEU A 63 4.00 10.08 -0.40
N TYR A 64 4.53 8.86 -0.37
CA TYR A 64 4.63 8.00 -1.55
C TYR A 64 3.87 6.68 -1.40
N VAL A 65 3.22 6.45 -0.25
CA VAL A 65 2.41 5.24 0.00
C VAL A 65 1.36 5.02 -1.09
N ASP A 66 0.86 6.09 -1.70
CA ASP A 66 -0.10 5.95 -2.81
C ASP A 66 0.50 5.30 -4.05
N CYS A 67 1.81 5.42 -4.30
CA CYS A 67 2.44 4.78 -5.45
C CYS A 67 2.42 3.25 -5.37
N PHE A 68 2.41 2.70 -4.16
CA PHE A 68 2.59 1.26 -3.92
C PHE A 68 1.35 0.56 -3.36
N ASN A 69 0.42 1.31 -2.76
CA ASN A 69 -0.73 0.73 -2.05
C ASN A 69 -2.06 1.16 -2.68
N ARG A 70 -2.13 1.34 -4.01
CA ARG A 70 -3.41 1.67 -4.66
C ARG A 70 -4.34 0.45 -4.61
N PRO A 71 -5.60 0.62 -4.21
CA PRO A 71 -6.57 -0.48 -4.24
C PRO A 71 -6.83 -0.91 -5.67
N ILE A 72 -6.86 -2.22 -5.90
CA ILE A 72 -7.26 -2.83 -7.16
C ILE A 72 -8.75 -3.19 -7.04
N ALA A 73 -9.56 -2.81 -8.03
CA ALA A 73 -11.01 -2.95 -8.01
C ALA A 73 -11.52 -4.19 -8.77
N ASN A 74 -10.66 -4.92 -9.49
CA ASN A 74 -11.06 -6.05 -10.30
C ASN A 74 -10.10 -7.25 -10.16
N ALA A 75 -10.44 -8.34 -10.84
CA ALA A 75 -9.59 -9.51 -10.89
C ALA A 75 -8.29 -9.21 -11.66
N PRO A 76 -7.15 -9.80 -11.26
CA PRO A 76 -5.88 -9.59 -11.94
C PRO A 76 -5.93 -10.24 -13.34
N ASP A 77 -5.92 -9.41 -14.38
CA ASP A 77 -5.83 -9.83 -15.79
C ASP A 77 -4.74 -9.03 -16.52
N ALA A 78 -4.69 -9.13 -17.86
CA ALA A 78 -3.81 -8.32 -18.72
C ALA A 78 -3.99 -6.82 -18.49
N THR A 79 -5.18 -6.41 -18.06
CA THR A 79 -5.48 -5.08 -17.54
C THR A 79 -6.13 -5.19 -16.17
N PHE A 80 -5.91 -4.20 -15.30
CA PHE A 80 -6.57 -4.13 -14.00
C PHE A 80 -7.01 -2.70 -13.69
N ASP A 81 -8.02 -2.59 -12.85
CA ASP A 81 -8.66 -1.34 -12.48
C ASP A 81 -8.12 -0.86 -11.15
N VAL A 82 -7.64 0.38 -11.12
CA VAL A 82 -7.05 1.01 -9.95
C VAL A 82 -7.95 2.12 -9.46
N ILE A 83 -8.33 2.06 -8.18
CA ILE A 83 -9.15 3.10 -7.55
C ILE A 83 -8.27 4.32 -7.31
N VAL A 84 -8.68 5.47 -7.86
CA VAL A 84 -8.03 6.75 -7.59
C VAL A 84 -8.34 7.16 -6.16
N ARG A 85 -7.31 7.57 -5.43
CA ARG A 85 -7.46 8.09 -4.07
C ARG A 85 -7.03 9.53 -3.99
N LYS A 86 -7.74 10.29 -3.16
CA LYS A 86 -7.41 11.68 -2.85
C LYS A 86 -7.23 11.84 -1.35
N ARG A 87 -6.45 12.84 -0.98
CA ARG A 87 -6.08 13.12 0.40
C ARG A 87 -6.35 14.60 0.67
N PRO A 88 -7.14 14.94 1.69
CA PRO A 88 -7.37 16.33 2.06
C PRO A 88 -6.09 16.93 2.66
N GLY A 89 -5.99 18.26 2.74
CA GLY A 89 -4.85 18.96 3.36
C GLY A 89 -3.69 19.31 2.41
N GLY A 90 -3.86 19.13 1.09
CA GLY A 90 -2.90 19.54 0.07
C GLY A 90 -1.53 18.85 0.19
N HIS A 91 -0.50 19.42 -0.46
CA HIS A 91 0.82 18.79 -0.51
C HIS A 91 1.59 18.85 0.83
N PHE A 92 1.33 19.87 1.65
CA PHE A 92 2.10 20.10 2.87
C PHE A 92 1.50 19.39 4.09
N PHE A 93 0.20 19.56 4.37
CA PHE A 93 -0.49 18.92 5.50
C PHE A 93 -1.15 17.58 5.12
N GLY A 94 -1.24 17.27 3.83
CA GLY A 94 -1.80 16.02 3.34
C GLY A 94 -1.34 14.79 4.12
N PRO A 95 -0.02 14.57 4.36
CA PRO A 95 0.50 13.44 5.12
C PRO A 95 -0.18 13.17 6.48
N LEU A 96 -0.81 14.17 7.11
CA LEU A 96 -1.54 14.00 8.36
C LEU A 96 -2.87 13.25 8.20
N HIS A 97 -3.48 13.33 7.03
CA HIS A 97 -4.76 12.66 6.74
C HIS A 97 -4.53 11.24 6.21
N ASP A 98 -5.59 10.49 6.00
CA ASP A 98 -5.52 9.23 5.26
C ASP A 98 -6.10 9.39 3.85
N PHE A 99 -5.69 8.49 2.95
CA PHE A 99 -6.23 8.48 1.60
C PHE A 99 -7.67 8.00 1.61
N GLN A 100 -8.53 8.72 0.89
CA GLN A 100 -9.93 8.37 0.69
C GLN A 100 -10.09 7.88 -0.75
N CYS A 101 -10.74 6.73 -0.91
CA CYS A 101 -11.14 6.23 -2.23
C CYS A 101 -12.14 7.20 -2.85
N THR A 102 -11.99 7.43 -4.14
CA THR A 102 -12.95 8.16 -4.95
C THR A 102 -13.74 7.18 -5.81
N ASP A 103 -14.81 7.64 -6.44
CA ASP A 103 -15.57 6.85 -7.43
C ASP A 103 -14.84 6.73 -8.78
N GLU A 104 -13.70 7.41 -8.92
CA GLU A 104 -12.89 7.40 -10.14
C GLU A 104 -11.97 6.18 -10.17
N VAL A 105 -12.01 5.47 -11.30
CA VAL A 105 -11.26 4.24 -11.53
C VAL A 105 -10.48 4.37 -12.83
N HIS A 106 -9.19 4.01 -12.80
CA HIS A 106 -8.33 4.02 -13.98
C HIS A 106 -7.97 2.58 -14.36
N THR A 107 -8.21 2.22 -15.61
CA THR A 107 -7.78 0.94 -16.17
C THR A 107 -6.33 1.04 -16.63
N CYS A 108 -5.49 0.16 -16.10
CA CYS A 108 -4.06 0.10 -16.34
C CYS A 108 -3.65 -1.22 -16.98
N VAL A 109 -2.58 -1.22 -17.77
CA VAL A 109 -1.98 -2.44 -18.32
C VAL A 109 -1.14 -3.14 -17.25
N ASN A 110 -1.28 -4.45 -17.14
CA ASN A 110 -0.57 -5.28 -16.18
C ASN A 110 0.78 -5.77 -16.71
N LEU A 111 1.83 -4.98 -16.53
CA LEU A 111 3.19 -5.35 -16.95
C LEU A 111 3.95 -6.18 -15.90
N GLY A 112 3.40 -6.33 -14.70
CA GLY A 112 4.03 -7.05 -13.58
C GLY A 112 3.51 -8.47 -13.37
N SER A 113 2.57 -8.93 -14.20
CA SER A 113 1.93 -10.22 -14.02
C SER A 113 2.77 -11.37 -14.53
N TYR A 114 2.86 -12.44 -13.74
CA TYR A 114 3.37 -13.75 -14.17
C TYR A 114 2.29 -14.62 -14.83
N ASN A 115 1.06 -14.12 -14.99
CA ASN A 115 -0.06 -14.82 -15.63
C ASN A 115 0.01 -14.73 -17.17
N TYR A 116 1.09 -15.23 -17.77
CA TYR A 116 1.36 -15.07 -19.21
C TYR A 116 0.32 -15.75 -20.12
N LEU A 117 -0.28 -16.86 -19.65
CA LEU A 117 -1.27 -17.63 -20.40
C LEU A 117 -2.72 -17.25 -20.05
N GLY A 118 -2.94 -16.32 -19.11
CA GLY A 118 -4.27 -15.87 -18.70
C GLY A 118 -5.01 -16.79 -17.73
N PHE A 119 -4.54 -18.02 -17.46
CA PHE A 119 -5.23 -19.00 -16.61
C PHE A 119 -5.45 -18.55 -15.15
N GLY A 120 -4.63 -17.64 -14.64
CA GLY A 120 -4.78 -17.05 -13.30
C GLY A 120 -5.82 -15.94 -13.20
N GLY A 121 -6.45 -15.55 -14.31
CA GLY A 121 -7.48 -14.52 -14.40
C GLY A 121 -8.89 -15.11 -14.44
N VAL A 122 -9.82 -14.40 -15.09
CA VAL A 122 -11.21 -14.87 -15.27
C VAL A 122 -11.28 -15.84 -16.45
N ASP A 123 -10.71 -17.03 -16.27
CA ASP A 123 -10.68 -18.08 -17.29
C ASP A 123 -11.90 -19.01 -17.22
N ARG A 124 -12.48 -19.32 -18.39
CA ARG A 124 -13.71 -20.14 -18.50
C ARG A 124 -13.49 -21.61 -18.12
N PHE A 125 -12.27 -22.11 -18.18
CA PHE A 125 -11.96 -23.52 -17.94
C PHE A 125 -11.40 -23.75 -16.53
N CYS A 126 -10.43 -22.95 -16.12
CA CYS A 126 -9.73 -23.04 -14.84
C CYS A 126 -10.59 -22.57 -13.68
N VAL A 127 -11.28 -21.42 -13.78
CA VAL A 127 -12.02 -20.83 -12.65
C VAL A 127 -13.12 -21.76 -12.13
N PRO A 128 -14.00 -22.37 -12.97
CA PRO A 128 -15.03 -23.26 -12.46
C PRO A 128 -14.47 -24.54 -11.82
N LYS A 129 -13.33 -25.04 -12.30
CA LYS A 129 -12.66 -26.22 -11.74
C LYS A 129 -12.00 -25.91 -10.40
N ALA A 130 -11.27 -24.79 -10.32
CA ALA A 130 -10.65 -24.32 -9.09
C ALA A 130 -11.71 -24.04 -8.01
N ARG A 131 -12.80 -23.35 -8.37
CA ARG A 131 -13.92 -23.08 -7.46
C ARG A 131 -14.55 -24.37 -6.94
N ARG A 132 -14.79 -25.35 -7.80
CA ARG A 132 -15.34 -26.64 -7.40
C ARG A 132 -14.41 -27.38 -6.44
N SER A 133 -13.13 -27.50 -6.78
CA SER A 133 -12.14 -28.15 -5.93
C SER A 133 -12.04 -27.47 -4.55
N ALA A 134 -12.06 -26.14 -4.49
CA ALA A 134 -12.05 -25.41 -3.22
C ALA A 134 -13.32 -25.63 -2.37
N LEU A 135 -14.48 -25.80 -3.01
CA LEU A 135 -15.74 -26.10 -2.30
C LEU A 135 -15.81 -27.55 -1.82
N GLU A 136 -15.23 -28.50 -2.57
CA GLU A 136 -15.22 -29.93 -2.26
C GLU A 136 -14.14 -30.30 -1.22
N GLU A 137 -12.92 -29.78 -1.38
CA GLU A 137 -11.74 -30.13 -0.58
C GLU A 137 -11.41 -29.11 0.51
N GLY A 138 -12.05 -27.94 0.49
CA GLY A 138 -11.78 -26.82 1.38
C GLY A 138 -10.64 -25.90 0.90
N TRP A 139 -10.32 -24.89 1.70
CA TRP A 139 -9.37 -23.82 1.34
C TRP A 139 -7.92 -24.09 1.73
N SER A 140 -7.68 -25.03 2.64
CA SER A 140 -6.36 -25.33 3.20
C SER A 140 -6.29 -26.76 3.68
N SER A 141 -5.11 -27.37 3.56
CA SER A 141 -4.82 -28.68 4.14
C SER A 141 -4.68 -28.65 5.67
N CYS A 142 -4.56 -27.47 6.29
CA CYS A 142 -4.42 -27.23 7.74
C CYS A 142 -3.30 -28.02 8.46
N ALA A 143 -2.44 -28.73 7.72
CA ALA A 143 -1.34 -29.52 8.23
C ALA A 143 -0.23 -29.68 7.15
N PRO A 144 1.02 -29.97 7.55
CA PRO A 144 2.07 -30.33 6.62
C PRO A 144 1.84 -31.71 5.99
N ARG A 145 2.51 -31.99 4.86
CA ARG A 145 2.36 -33.25 4.09
C ARG A 145 2.54 -34.51 4.95
N THR A 146 3.46 -34.47 5.92
CA THR A 146 3.82 -35.58 6.82
C THR A 146 2.82 -35.78 7.96
N GLU A 147 1.97 -34.80 8.27
CA GLU A 147 1.02 -34.83 9.39
C GLU A 147 -0.43 -34.80 8.89
N GLY A 148 -0.71 -35.47 7.78
CA GLY A 148 -2.07 -35.58 7.24
C GLY A 148 -2.50 -34.45 6.29
N GLY A 149 -1.62 -33.49 5.96
CA GLY A 149 -1.90 -32.44 4.98
C GLY A 149 -1.90 -32.89 3.51
N THR A 150 -1.70 -34.18 3.25
CA THR A 150 -1.70 -34.72 1.87
C THR A 150 -3.13 -35.15 1.47
N LEU A 151 -3.86 -34.25 0.80
CA LEU A 151 -5.16 -34.53 0.19
C LEU A 151 -5.07 -35.41 -1.07
N GLN A 152 -6.20 -35.95 -1.52
CA GLN A 152 -6.25 -36.79 -2.73
C GLN A 152 -5.82 -36.04 -3.99
N ILE A 153 -6.16 -34.76 -4.10
CA ILE A 153 -5.76 -33.89 -5.22
C ILE A 153 -4.24 -33.68 -5.35
N HIS A 154 -3.45 -34.05 -4.34
CA HIS A 154 -1.99 -33.95 -4.37
C HIS A 154 -1.29 -35.20 -4.91
N ARG A 155 -2.04 -36.25 -5.24
CA ARG A 155 -1.54 -37.55 -5.74
C ARG A 155 -1.79 -37.66 -7.23
#